data_AF-F7BKS4-F1
#
_entry.id   AF-F7BKS4-F1
#
_cell.length_a   1.000
_cell.length_b   1.000
_cell.length_c   1.000
_cell.angle_alpha   90.00
_cell.angle_beta   90.00
_cell.angle_gamma   90.00
#
_symmetry.space_group_name_H-M   'P 1'
#
loop_
_entity.id
_entity.type
_entity.pdbx_description
1 polymer ?
#
loop_
_entity_poly.entity_id
_entity_poly.type
_entity_poly.pdbx_seq_one_letter_code
_entity_poly.pdbx_strand_id
1 'polypeptide(L)'
;NSTIIDEYFSSCNFTFQATFDPPLEAVFSPDHMLSSKRGADQIHTDYAGLLVKNKTLQTEVRNLQNRILTKESSLQEMKFELENYKENNARQSSQILSLKDHIRDLEEINASATRIKTLKNASIQNLEKGNWDLSERVVELENRLRIQLVEREKAEQKAASLEKKLVDTTQKLASFMNLDMKGQDDPLQVLVMKDRDEANLAKSLERENLFLLERLRDGQKAWDKCQHDLIHKEKQISTIDQIPIALNWEAKTTQNQYQSFINQLAILLSNTNVNVPPTEDAVKERIQEISTNEQSWKYRTDILQEEIGLLTQQIEHLHQLYQEALCNSSQAEERFLEQKKSLKLSEEKTTTHDSFQERWDLEKKKKEKRENILWNIEQSLQIPTSLRLEEKVEKLQKDLSEMKLSNQNMKTQLTRVSDLKDKTIEKLQKSLKKAETIKEKSTKKVKNLKTTLDFTELEAKEDKEKAYQMLEAVTNELYTVKKTLEEVVKREKQLIEFRESVMKMMGFNIKIPDKDIINQLKPIIQAYEDSLTASSSRSKISSDCKTVQENE
;
A
#
# COMPACT_ATOMS: atom_id res chain seq x y z
N ASN A 1 38.01 -24.31 -44.54
CA ASN A 1 39.15 -25.22 -44.81
C ASN A 1 38.73 -26.53 -45.47
N SER A 2 37.77 -26.53 -46.40
CA SER A 2 37.22 -27.77 -46.98
C SER A 2 37.54 -27.95 -48.47
N THR A 3 38.62 -27.33 -48.97
CA THR A 3 38.90 -27.22 -50.41
C THR A 3 40.29 -27.71 -50.82
N ILE A 4 41.07 -28.32 -49.92
CA ILE A 4 42.47 -28.69 -50.20
C ILE A 4 42.69 -30.22 -50.33
N ILE A 5 41.68 -31.05 -50.04
CA ILE A 5 41.89 -32.51 -49.95
C ILE A 5 41.52 -33.27 -51.25
N ASP A 6 40.76 -32.67 -52.16
CA ASP A 6 40.30 -33.36 -53.39
C ASP A 6 41.31 -33.36 -54.55
N GLU A 7 42.41 -32.60 -54.45
CA GLU A 7 43.36 -32.46 -55.58
C GLU A 7 44.48 -33.51 -55.63
N TYR A 8 44.61 -34.38 -54.61
CA TYR A 8 45.73 -35.32 -54.50
C TYR A 8 45.43 -36.77 -54.93
N PHE A 9 44.18 -37.12 -55.23
CA PHE A 9 43.81 -38.51 -55.57
C PHE A 9 43.60 -38.80 -57.07
N SER A 10 43.80 -37.84 -57.97
CA SER A 10 43.46 -37.99 -59.40
C SER A 10 44.63 -38.28 -60.35
N SER A 11 45.87 -38.47 -59.86
CA SER A 11 47.03 -38.69 -60.74
C SER A 11 47.81 -39.94 -60.35
N CYS A 12 47.39 -41.10 -60.87
CA CYS A 12 48.24 -42.27 -61.15
C CYS A 12 47.43 -43.39 -61.84
N ASN A 13 46.90 -43.11 -63.03
CA ASN A 13 46.54 -44.15 -64.01
C ASN A 13 47.65 -44.20 -65.05
N PHE A 14 48.73 -44.93 -64.77
CA PHE A 14 49.77 -45.22 -65.74
C PHE A 14 49.55 -46.62 -66.29
N THR A 15 49.00 -46.68 -67.51
CA THR A 15 48.99 -47.84 -68.40
C THR A 15 50.42 -48.22 -68.77
N PHE A 16 50.89 -49.39 -68.33
CA PHE A 16 52.10 -50.01 -68.89
C PHE A 16 51.69 -51.09 -69.89
N GLN A 17 51.78 -50.74 -71.17
CA GLN A 17 51.73 -51.65 -72.30
C GLN A 17 53.15 -52.18 -72.51
N ALA A 18 53.37 -53.46 -72.18
CA ALA A 18 54.61 -54.16 -72.51
C ALA A 18 54.28 -55.33 -73.45
N THR A 19 54.74 -55.19 -74.69
CA THR A 19 54.81 -56.18 -75.75
C THR A 19 55.64 -57.39 -75.31
N PHE A 20 55.08 -58.60 -75.40
CA PHE A 20 55.81 -59.85 -75.25
C PHE A 20 56.30 -60.31 -76.63
N ASP A 21 57.62 -60.39 -76.81
CA ASP A 21 58.25 -61.22 -77.85
C ASP A 21 58.17 -62.71 -77.46
N PRO A 22 58.14 -63.64 -78.43
CA PRO A 22 58.00 -65.07 -78.15
C PRO A 22 59.29 -65.64 -77.54
N PRO A 23 59.22 -66.58 -76.58
CA PRO A 23 60.41 -67.11 -75.95
C PRO A 23 61.14 -68.07 -76.88
N LEU A 24 62.44 -67.78 -77.13
CA LEU A 24 63.38 -68.69 -77.75
C LEU A 24 63.53 -69.96 -76.89
N GLU A 25 63.40 -71.12 -77.54
CA GLU A 25 63.73 -72.44 -77.00
C GLU A 25 65.21 -72.48 -76.61
N ALA A 26 65.49 -72.24 -75.34
CA ALA A 26 66.77 -72.57 -74.73
C ALA A 26 66.58 -73.83 -73.88
N VAL A 27 67.27 -74.90 -74.28
CA VAL A 27 67.38 -76.14 -73.52
C VAL A 27 68.07 -75.84 -72.20
N PHE A 28 67.28 -75.68 -71.14
CA PHE A 28 67.76 -75.54 -69.78
C PHE A 28 67.72 -76.89 -69.06
N SER A 29 68.82 -77.21 -68.38
CA SER A 29 68.89 -78.34 -67.46
C SER A 29 67.75 -78.27 -66.43
N PRO A 30 67.11 -79.41 -66.04
CA PRO A 30 65.97 -79.45 -65.11
C PRO A 30 66.16 -78.68 -63.80
N ASP A 31 67.41 -78.54 -63.32
CA ASP A 31 67.73 -77.80 -62.10
C ASP A 31 67.59 -76.27 -62.22
N HIS A 32 67.72 -75.71 -63.43
CA HIS A 32 67.66 -74.25 -63.66
C HIS A 32 66.22 -73.72 -63.81
N MET A 33 65.27 -74.56 -64.23
CA MET A 33 63.83 -74.23 -64.19
C MET A 33 63.26 -74.26 -62.77
N LEU A 34 63.73 -75.18 -61.94
CA LEU A 34 63.29 -75.30 -60.55
C LEU A 34 63.79 -74.13 -59.68
N SER A 35 64.90 -73.48 -60.02
CA SER A 35 65.42 -72.31 -59.30
C SER A 35 64.71 -71.01 -59.70
N SER A 36 64.50 -70.75 -60.99
CA SER A 36 63.74 -69.58 -61.46
C SER A 36 62.25 -69.63 -61.05
N LYS A 37 61.64 -70.83 -61.05
CA LYS A 37 60.26 -71.01 -60.58
C LYS A 37 60.12 -70.76 -59.08
N ARG A 38 61.04 -71.29 -58.27
CA ARG A 38 61.08 -70.99 -56.82
C ARG A 38 61.31 -69.50 -56.53
N GLY A 39 62.14 -68.81 -57.32
CA GLY A 39 62.33 -67.37 -57.21
C GLY A 39 61.08 -66.56 -57.56
N ALA A 40 60.38 -66.93 -58.64
CA ALA A 40 59.11 -66.31 -59.02
C ALA A 40 57.99 -66.57 -57.99
N ASP A 41 57.88 -67.80 -57.48
CA ASP A 41 56.91 -68.18 -56.45
C ASP A 41 57.17 -67.43 -55.13
N GLN A 42 58.45 -67.22 -54.77
CA GLN A 42 58.84 -66.41 -53.62
C GLN A 42 58.45 -64.93 -53.81
N ILE A 43 58.73 -64.33 -54.97
CA ILE A 43 58.37 -62.94 -55.28
C ILE A 43 56.85 -62.76 -55.28
N HIS A 44 56.07 -63.71 -55.81
CA HIS A 44 54.61 -63.68 -55.76
C HIS A 44 54.08 -63.81 -54.33
N THR A 45 54.71 -64.64 -53.52
CA THR A 45 54.35 -64.80 -52.09
C THR A 45 54.64 -63.51 -51.31
N ASP A 46 55.79 -62.89 -51.54
CA ASP A 46 56.19 -61.64 -50.90
C ASP A 46 55.31 -60.46 -51.35
N TYR A 47 54.96 -60.39 -52.64
CA TYR A 47 54.03 -59.41 -53.18
C TYR A 47 52.61 -59.58 -52.59
N ALA A 48 52.11 -60.81 -52.48
CA ALA A 48 50.83 -61.10 -51.84
C ALA A 48 50.84 -60.67 -50.36
N GLY A 49 51.93 -60.92 -49.64
CA GLY A 49 52.13 -60.46 -48.26
C GLY A 49 52.12 -58.94 -48.14
N LEU A 50 52.78 -58.22 -49.05
CA LEU A 50 52.76 -56.75 -49.10
C LEU A 50 51.39 -56.20 -49.47
N LEU A 51 50.65 -56.85 -50.38
CA LEU A 51 49.29 -56.46 -50.74
C LEU A 51 48.33 -56.58 -49.55
N VAL A 52 48.43 -57.67 -48.78
CA VAL A 52 47.66 -57.85 -47.55
C VAL A 52 48.01 -56.77 -46.54
N LYS A 53 49.29 -56.49 -46.30
CA LYS A 53 49.74 -55.41 -45.41
C LYS A 53 49.20 -54.04 -45.86
N ASN A 54 49.24 -53.74 -47.15
CA ASN A 54 48.70 -52.48 -47.70
C ASN A 54 47.19 -52.38 -47.44
N LYS A 55 46.42 -53.45 -47.70
CA LYS A 55 44.98 -53.50 -47.38
C LYS A 55 44.72 -53.31 -45.88
N THR A 56 45.49 -53.95 -45.00
CA THR A 56 45.38 -53.77 -43.55
C THR A 56 45.67 -52.32 -43.15
N LEU A 57 46.75 -51.72 -43.65
CA LEU A 57 47.09 -50.32 -43.38
C LEU A 57 46.01 -49.36 -43.90
N GLN A 58 45.43 -49.62 -45.08
CA GLN A 58 44.30 -48.82 -45.59
C GLN A 58 43.07 -48.89 -44.68
N THR A 59 42.76 -50.06 -44.11
CA THR A 59 41.66 -50.17 -43.14
C THR A 59 41.97 -49.44 -41.83
N GLU A 60 43.23 -49.47 -41.38
CA GLU A 60 43.66 -48.77 -40.18
C GLU A 60 43.60 -47.25 -40.36
N VAL A 61 44.06 -46.73 -41.49
CA VAL A 61 43.94 -45.30 -41.85
C VAL A 61 42.47 -44.89 -41.86
N ARG A 62 41.58 -45.67 -42.48
CA ARG A 62 40.13 -45.38 -42.49
C ARG A 62 39.55 -45.38 -41.07
N ASN A 63 39.95 -46.32 -40.23
CA ASN A 63 39.51 -46.39 -38.84
C ASN A 63 40.00 -45.19 -38.02
N LEU A 64 41.25 -44.76 -38.22
CA LEU A 64 41.80 -43.56 -37.58
C LEU A 64 41.09 -42.29 -38.06
N GLN A 65 40.81 -42.18 -39.36
CA GLN A 65 40.02 -41.07 -39.92
C GLN A 65 38.63 -41.00 -39.29
N ASN A 66 37.92 -42.13 -39.18
CA ASN A 66 36.62 -42.18 -38.50
C ASN A 66 36.71 -41.81 -37.01
N ARG A 67 37.78 -42.23 -36.33
CA ARG A 67 38.04 -41.83 -34.93
C ARG A 67 38.32 -40.34 -34.78
N ILE A 68 39.02 -39.72 -35.74
CA ILE A 68 39.25 -38.27 -35.74
C ILE A 68 37.92 -37.54 -35.95
N LEU A 69 37.13 -37.93 -36.94
CA LEU A 69 35.83 -37.31 -37.23
C LEU A 69 34.88 -37.39 -36.03
N THR A 70 34.80 -38.54 -35.35
CA THR A 70 33.98 -38.68 -34.14
C THR A 70 34.46 -37.80 -32.98
N LYS A 71 35.78 -37.63 -32.82
CA LYS A 71 36.35 -36.70 -31.83
C LYS A 71 36.11 -35.24 -32.20
N GLU A 72 36.15 -34.89 -33.49
CA GLU A 72 35.80 -33.54 -33.98
C GLU A 72 34.34 -33.20 -33.71
N SER A 73 33.41 -34.12 -33.96
CA SER A 73 31.98 -33.93 -33.63
C SER A 73 31.76 -33.72 -32.13
N SER A 74 32.35 -34.56 -31.28
CA SER A 74 32.26 -34.41 -29.82
C SER A 74 32.88 -33.10 -29.32
N LEU A 75 34.00 -32.67 -29.90
CA LEU A 75 34.63 -31.38 -29.57
C LEU A 75 33.71 -30.20 -29.96
N GLN A 76 33.00 -30.30 -31.08
CA GLN A 76 32.07 -29.28 -31.52
C GLN A 76 30.81 -29.20 -30.62
N GLU A 77 30.30 -30.33 -30.16
CA GLU A 77 29.23 -30.39 -29.15
C GLU A 77 29.68 -29.74 -27.84
N MET A 78 30.86 -30.09 -27.33
CA MET A 78 31.42 -29.48 -26.11
C MET A 78 31.63 -27.96 -26.26
N LYS A 79 32.03 -27.48 -27.44
CA LYS A 79 32.13 -26.04 -27.72
C LYS A 79 30.77 -25.35 -27.68
N PHE A 80 29.73 -25.98 -28.21
CA PHE A 80 28.37 -25.45 -28.19
C PHE A 80 27.83 -25.37 -26.75
N GLU A 81 28.02 -26.43 -25.96
CA GLU A 81 27.65 -26.43 -24.54
C GLU A 81 28.36 -25.32 -23.77
N LEU A 82 29.67 -25.16 -23.96
CA LEU A 82 30.46 -24.09 -23.32
C LEU A 82 29.90 -22.70 -23.65
N GLU A 83 29.50 -22.46 -24.90
CA GLU A 83 28.95 -21.17 -25.29
C GLU A 83 27.56 -20.92 -24.67
N ASN A 84 26.71 -21.95 -24.59
CA ASN A 84 25.44 -21.86 -23.86
C ASN A 84 25.65 -21.57 -22.37
N TYR A 85 26.67 -22.17 -21.73
CA TYR A 85 27.00 -21.86 -20.34
C TYR A 85 27.44 -20.40 -20.16
N LYS A 86 28.26 -19.86 -21.08
CA LYS A 86 28.66 -18.44 -21.04
C LYS A 86 27.46 -17.51 -21.20
N GLU A 87 26.57 -17.80 -22.15
CA GLU A 87 25.36 -16.98 -22.36
C GLU A 87 24.45 -17.01 -21.13
N ASN A 88 24.22 -18.19 -20.55
CA ASN A 88 23.44 -18.33 -19.32
C ASN A 88 24.07 -17.56 -18.16
N ASN A 89 25.39 -17.64 -17.99
CA ASN A 89 26.10 -16.89 -16.95
C ASN A 89 26.02 -15.36 -17.19
N ALA A 90 26.10 -14.90 -18.44
CA ALA A 90 25.94 -13.48 -18.78
C ALA A 90 24.50 -12.99 -18.52
N ARG A 91 23.49 -13.83 -18.80
CA ARG A 91 22.08 -13.56 -18.51
C ARG A 91 21.85 -13.47 -16.99
N GLN A 92 22.37 -14.41 -16.22
CA GLN A 92 22.31 -14.40 -14.75
C GLN A 92 23.01 -13.17 -14.18
N SER A 93 24.19 -12.82 -14.70
CA SER A 93 24.94 -11.63 -14.27
C SER A 93 24.15 -10.33 -14.51
N SER A 94 23.49 -10.21 -15.67
CA SER A 94 22.62 -9.07 -15.98
C SER A 94 21.40 -9.00 -15.05
N GLN A 95 20.78 -10.14 -14.73
CA GLN A 95 19.67 -10.20 -13.77
C GLN A 95 20.12 -9.78 -12.36
N ILE A 96 21.29 -10.26 -11.91
CA ILE A 96 21.87 -9.87 -10.62
C ILE A 96 22.14 -8.36 -10.58
N LEU A 97 22.64 -7.76 -11.67
CA LEU A 97 22.88 -6.32 -11.73
C LEU A 97 21.57 -5.52 -11.61
N SER A 98 20.54 -5.93 -12.36
CA SER A 98 19.20 -5.31 -12.28
C SER A 98 18.59 -5.42 -10.87
N LEU A 99 18.69 -6.59 -10.24
CA LEU A 99 18.24 -6.78 -8.85
C LEU A 99 19.00 -5.89 -7.87
N LYS A 100 20.32 -5.71 -8.05
CA LYS A 100 21.12 -4.80 -7.23
C LYS A 100 20.72 -3.35 -7.39
N ASP A 101 20.40 -2.91 -8.60
CA ASP A 101 19.90 -1.54 -8.82
C ASP A 101 18.52 -1.35 -8.15
N HIS A 102 17.63 -2.33 -8.25
CA HIS A 102 16.32 -2.25 -7.59
C HIS A 102 16.43 -2.22 -6.06
N ILE A 103 17.37 -2.97 -5.47
CA ILE A 103 17.66 -2.89 -4.03
C ILE A 103 18.12 -1.47 -3.64
N ARG A 104 18.99 -0.85 -4.46
CA ARG A 104 19.47 0.52 -4.21
C ARG A 104 18.33 1.53 -4.24
N ASP A 105 17.42 1.42 -5.20
CA ASP A 105 16.24 2.29 -5.30
C ASP A 105 15.32 2.13 -4.06
N LEU A 106 15.11 0.89 -3.61
CA LEU A 106 14.33 0.60 -2.41
C LEU A 106 15.00 1.16 -1.14
N GLU A 107 16.32 1.08 -1.03
CA GLU A 107 17.09 1.68 0.07
C GLU A 107 16.94 3.20 0.10
N GLU A 108 16.96 3.86 -1.07
CA GLU A 108 16.75 5.31 -1.18
C GLU A 108 15.32 5.72 -0.78
N ILE A 109 14.30 4.98 -1.25
CA ILE A 109 12.91 5.20 -0.86
C ILE A 109 12.77 5.04 0.65
N ASN A 110 13.34 4.00 1.25
CA ASN A 110 13.29 3.78 2.70
C ASN A 110 13.99 4.90 3.49
N ALA A 111 15.14 5.38 3.00
CA ALA A 111 15.83 6.53 3.58
C ALA A 111 14.97 7.81 3.50
N SER A 112 14.31 8.06 2.37
CA SER A 112 13.40 9.19 2.19
C SER A 112 12.18 9.12 3.12
N ALA A 113 11.58 7.93 3.26
CA ALA A 113 10.46 7.68 4.16
C ALA A 113 10.86 7.92 5.62
N THR A 114 12.07 7.52 6.00
CA THR A 114 12.62 7.78 7.34
C THR A 114 12.78 9.29 7.58
N ARG A 115 13.30 10.06 6.60
CA ARG A 115 13.39 11.52 6.70
C ARG A 115 12.01 12.17 6.85
N ILE A 116 11.04 11.79 6.02
CA ILE A 116 9.65 12.30 6.09
C ILE A 116 9.04 11.99 7.46
N LYS A 117 9.23 10.78 7.98
CA LYS A 117 8.76 10.38 9.32
C LYS A 117 9.36 11.26 10.41
N THR A 118 10.67 11.54 10.36
CA THR A 118 11.32 12.41 11.34
C THR A 118 10.80 13.86 11.27
N LEU A 119 10.59 14.40 10.08
CA LEU A 119 10.01 15.73 9.87
C LEU A 119 8.57 15.82 10.40
N LYS A 120 7.74 14.83 10.09
CA LYS A 120 6.36 14.76 10.59
C LYS A 120 6.32 14.69 12.12
N ASN A 121 7.18 13.88 12.74
CA ASN A 121 7.27 13.78 14.19
C ASN A 121 7.69 15.11 14.83
N ALA A 122 8.65 15.82 14.24
CA ALA A 122 9.05 17.14 14.72
C ALA A 122 7.91 18.18 14.61
N SER A 123 7.15 18.14 13.51
CA SER A 123 5.97 19.00 13.32
C SER A 123 4.88 18.71 14.35
N ILE A 124 4.59 17.42 14.60
CA ILE A 124 3.63 16.99 15.64
C ILE A 124 4.06 17.52 17.02
N GLN A 125 5.33 17.36 17.40
CA GLN A 125 5.85 17.85 18.68
C GLN A 125 5.71 19.37 18.82
N ASN A 126 5.94 20.14 17.75
CA ASN A 126 5.76 21.58 17.77
C ASN A 126 4.29 21.99 17.94
N LEU A 127 3.36 21.28 17.27
CA LEU A 127 1.93 21.51 17.42
C LEU A 127 1.42 21.11 18.81
N GLU A 128 1.89 19.99 19.36
CA GLU A 128 1.59 19.56 20.72
C GLU A 128 2.05 20.59 21.75
N LYS A 129 3.27 21.13 21.59
CA LYS A 129 3.78 22.21 22.43
C LYS A 129 2.92 23.48 22.32
N GLY A 130 2.58 23.91 21.09
CA GLY A 130 1.71 25.06 20.88
C GLY A 130 0.31 24.90 21.49
N ASN A 131 -0.28 23.70 21.40
CA ASN A 131 -1.55 23.39 22.04
C ASN A 131 -1.45 23.41 23.57
N TRP A 132 -0.34 22.95 24.14
CA TRP A 132 -0.08 23.03 25.57
C TRP A 132 0.01 24.49 26.04
N ASP A 133 0.78 25.32 25.34
CA ASP A 133 0.91 26.76 25.63
C ASP A 133 -0.45 27.49 25.55
N LEU A 134 -1.26 27.17 24.54
CA LEU A 134 -2.62 27.72 24.39
C LEU A 134 -3.54 27.26 25.53
N SER A 135 -3.45 26.00 25.94
CA SER A 135 -4.25 25.47 27.06
C SER A 135 -3.88 26.17 28.37
N GLU A 136 -2.59 26.42 28.61
CA GLU A 136 -2.12 27.19 29.77
C GLU A 136 -2.68 28.63 29.74
N ARG A 137 -2.66 29.28 28.57
CA ARG A 137 -3.22 30.62 28.42
C ARG A 137 -4.73 30.66 28.64
N VAL A 138 -5.47 29.65 28.19
CA VAL A 138 -6.91 29.54 28.45
C VAL A 138 -7.18 29.47 29.95
N VAL A 139 -6.46 28.62 30.68
CA VAL A 139 -6.58 28.50 32.14
C VAL A 139 -6.24 29.82 32.86
N GLU A 140 -5.19 30.52 32.41
CA GLU A 140 -4.84 31.84 32.94
C GLU A 140 -5.99 32.85 32.76
N LEU A 141 -6.58 32.91 31.55
CA LEU A 141 -7.70 33.80 31.24
C LEU A 141 -8.96 33.45 32.02
N GLU A 142 -9.28 32.17 32.16
CA GLU A 142 -10.41 31.70 32.98
C GLU A 142 -10.23 32.11 34.46
N ASN A 143 -9.01 31.98 34.99
CA ASN A 143 -8.72 32.41 36.36
C ASN A 143 -8.89 33.93 36.53
N ARG A 144 -8.41 34.72 35.56
CA ARG A 144 -8.62 36.18 35.56
C ARG A 144 -10.10 36.55 35.49
N LEU A 145 -10.87 35.86 34.64
CA LEU A 145 -12.32 36.07 34.54
C LEU A 145 -13.03 35.73 35.85
N ARG A 146 -12.64 34.63 36.52
CA ARG A 146 -13.19 34.24 37.82
C ARG A 146 -12.96 35.32 38.88
N ILE A 147 -11.77 35.94 38.90
CA ILE A 147 -11.46 37.06 39.81
C ILE A 147 -12.37 38.26 39.49
N GLN A 148 -12.47 38.67 38.22
CA GLN A 148 -13.30 39.80 37.81
C GLN A 148 -14.78 39.61 38.14
N LEU A 149 -15.31 38.39 38.02
CA LEU A 149 -16.68 38.06 38.41
C LEU A 149 -16.91 38.28 39.91
N VAL A 150 -15.99 37.81 40.76
CA VAL A 150 -16.08 38.02 42.22
C VAL A 150 -15.99 39.49 42.58
N GLU A 151 -15.11 40.26 41.92
CA GLU A 151 -15.00 41.70 42.13
C GLU A 151 -16.28 42.45 41.71
N ARG A 152 -16.87 42.09 40.58
CA ARG A 152 -18.14 42.62 40.12
C ARG A 152 -19.27 42.31 41.11
N GLU A 153 -19.38 41.07 41.58
CA GLU A 153 -20.41 40.67 42.54
C GLU A 153 -20.31 41.47 43.84
N LYS A 154 -19.09 41.70 44.35
CA LYS A 154 -18.85 42.57 45.52
C LYS A 154 -19.28 44.02 45.26
N ALA A 155 -19.00 44.55 44.06
CA ALA A 155 -19.41 45.91 43.69
C ALA A 155 -20.94 46.02 43.59
N GLU A 156 -21.60 45.01 43.04
CA GLU A 156 -23.06 44.92 42.88
C GLU A 156 -23.76 44.83 44.25
N GLN A 157 -23.26 44.00 45.17
CA GLN A 157 -23.74 43.95 46.56
C GLN A 157 -23.60 45.30 47.26
N LYS A 158 -22.48 46.00 47.05
CA LYS A 158 -22.27 47.34 47.62
C LYS A 158 -23.25 48.36 47.05
N ALA A 159 -23.47 48.35 45.73
CA ALA A 159 -24.44 49.22 45.07
C ALA A 159 -25.87 48.98 45.59
N ALA A 160 -26.31 47.73 45.67
CA ALA A 160 -27.61 47.37 46.22
C ALA A 160 -27.80 47.84 47.67
N SER A 161 -26.74 47.77 48.49
CA SER A 161 -26.77 48.27 49.87
C SER A 161 -26.94 49.80 49.95
N LEU A 162 -26.37 50.55 49.00
CA LEU A 162 -26.51 52.00 48.93
C LEU A 162 -27.89 52.40 48.41
N GLU A 163 -28.41 51.69 47.41
CA GLU A 163 -29.75 51.90 46.87
C GLU A 163 -30.82 51.72 47.96
N LYS A 164 -30.72 50.65 48.76
CA LYS A 164 -31.60 50.43 49.91
C LYS A 164 -31.56 51.59 50.91
N LYS A 165 -30.36 52.07 51.27
CA LYS A 165 -30.20 53.23 52.16
C LYS A 165 -30.86 54.48 51.58
N LEU A 166 -30.73 54.69 50.28
CA LEU A 166 -31.31 55.84 49.58
C LEU A 166 -32.84 55.79 49.65
N VAL A 167 -33.45 54.64 49.31
CA VAL A 167 -34.90 54.41 49.45
C VAL A 167 -35.37 54.66 50.89
N ASP A 168 -34.68 54.10 51.88
CA ASP A 168 -35.01 54.31 53.30
C ASP A 168 -34.96 55.79 53.70
N THR A 169 -33.95 56.54 53.21
CA THR A 169 -33.85 57.99 53.47
C THR A 169 -34.94 58.78 52.78
N THR A 170 -35.28 58.46 51.53
CA THR A 170 -36.35 59.10 50.78
C THR A 170 -37.70 58.88 51.44
N GLN A 171 -37.96 57.67 51.94
CA GLN A 171 -39.21 57.36 52.65
C GLN A 171 -39.30 58.06 54.01
N LYS A 172 -38.18 58.20 54.74
CA LYS A 172 -38.10 59.04 55.94
C LYS A 172 -38.37 60.52 55.61
N LEU A 173 -37.80 61.03 54.53
CA LEU A 173 -38.03 62.42 54.12
C LEU A 173 -39.49 62.66 53.73
N ALA A 174 -40.09 61.74 52.98
CA ALA A 174 -41.49 61.80 52.57
C ALA A 174 -42.45 61.77 53.78
N SER A 175 -42.14 60.97 54.81
CA SER A 175 -42.92 60.92 56.05
C SER A 175 -42.72 62.16 56.94
N PHE A 176 -41.53 62.80 56.89
CA PHE A 176 -41.30 64.08 57.56
C PHE A 176 -42.05 65.26 56.92
N MET A 177 -42.35 65.19 55.62
CA MET A 177 -42.85 66.35 54.89
C MET A 177 -44.38 66.52 54.89
N ASN A 178 -45.21 65.48 55.13
CA ASN A 178 -46.70 65.58 55.22
C ASN A 178 -47.31 66.70 54.34
N LEU A 179 -47.05 66.66 53.03
CA LEU A 179 -47.36 67.77 52.13
C LEU A 179 -48.81 67.68 51.63
N ASP A 180 -49.73 68.34 52.35
CA ASP A 180 -50.94 68.91 51.75
C ASP A 180 -50.57 70.32 51.25
N MET A 181 -50.30 70.44 49.95
CA MET A 181 -49.91 71.71 49.34
C MET A 181 -51.15 72.48 48.90
N LYS A 182 -51.86 73.06 49.87
CA LYS A 182 -52.85 74.11 49.63
C LYS A 182 -52.20 75.48 49.89
N GLY A 183 -51.56 75.98 48.84
CA GLY A 183 -51.34 77.39 48.49
C GLY A 183 -50.88 78.39 49.55
N GLN A 184 -49.73 79.02 49.31
CA GLN A 184 -49.63 80.39 48.80
C GLN A 184 -48.15 80.79 48.86
N ASP A 185 -47.54 81.02 47.71
CA ASP A 185 -46.27 81.73 47.64
C ASP A 185 -46.36 82.87 46.60
N ASP A 186 -45.77 83.98 47.01
CA ASP A 186 -45.71 85.30 46.41
C ASP A 186 -45.34 85.28 44.90
N PRO A 187 -46.17 85.87 44.00
CA PRO A 187 -45.96 85.84 42.55
C PRO A 187 -44.64 86.43 42.04
N LEU A 188 -43.90 87.18 42.86
CA LEU A 188 -42.62 87.81 42.47
C LEU A 188 -41.37 87.00 42.83
N GLN A 189 -41.45 86.01 43.73
CA GLN A 189 -40.35 85.08 44.01
C GLN A 189 -40.31 83.90 43.03
N VAL A 190 -41.45 83.50 42.48
CA VAL A 190 -41.56 82.38 41.53
C VAL A 190 -40.89 82.68 40.18
N LEU A 191 -40.90 83.94 39.73
CA LEU A 191 -40.28 84.35 38.47
C LEU A 191 -38.73 84.31 38.52
N VAL A 192 -38.12 84.71 39.64
CA VAL A 192 -36.65 84.71 39.78
C VAL A 192 -36.08 83.32 40.07
N MET A 193 -36.86 82.43 40.70
CA MET A 193 -36.46 81.02 40.86
C MET A 193 -36.62 80.23 39.56
N LYS A 194 -37.66 80.50 38.77
CA LYS A 194 -37.88 79.80 37.50
C LYS A 194 -36.79 80.05 36.46
N ASP A 195 -36.28 81.29 36.35
CA ASP A 195 -35.16 81.60 35.45
C ASP A 195 -33.84 80.93 35.90
N ARG A 196 -33.64 80.79 37.22
CA ARG A 196 -32.48 80.09 37.79
C ARG A 196 -32.59 78.57 37.61
N ASP A 197 -33.79 78.03 37.77
CA ASP A 197 -34.08 76.61 37.60
C ASP A 197 -34.04 76.19 36.12
N GLU A 198 -34.52 77.03 35.20
CA GLU A 198 -34.38 76.82 33.74
C GLU A 198 -32.91 76.89 33.31
N ALA A 199 -32.11 77.84 33.82
CA ALA A 199 -30.68 77.90 33.54
C ALA A 199 -29.90 76.69 34.10
N ASN A 200 -30.32 76.17 35.26
CA ASN A 200 -29.75 74.96 35.84
C ASN A 200 -30.17 73.70 35.07
N LEU A 201 -31.43 73.63 34.61
CA LEU A 201 -31.92 72.55 33.74
C LEU A 201 -31.17 72.54 32.41
N ALA A 202 -30.99 73.71 31.78
CA ALA A 202 -30.25 73.85 30.52
C ALA A 202 -28.80 73.36 30.66
N LYS A 203 -28.09 73.77 31.73
CA LYS A 203 -26.74 73.26 32.03
C LYS A 203 -26.71 71.76 32.34
N SER A 204 -27.77 71.22 32.95
CA SER A 204 -27.90 69.77 33.18
C SER A 204 -28.06 69.02 31.87
N LEU A 205 -28.93 69.51 30.98
CA LEU A 205 -29.17 68.95 29.65
C LEU A 205 -27.95 69.05 28.74
N GLU A 206 -27.16 70.12 28.82
CA GLU A 206 -25.90 70.22 28.09
C GLU A 206 -24.88 69.18 28.56
N ARG A 207 -24.75 68.95 29.87
CA ARG A 207 -23.87 67.88 30.40
C ARG A 207 -24.36 66.49 30.01
N GLU A 208 -25.67 66.26 30.06
CA GLU A 208 -26.31 65.01 29.61
C GLU A 208 -26.03 64.77 28.12
N ASN A 209 -26.20 65.79 27.27
CA ASN A 209 -25.89 65.71 25.85
C ASN A 209 -24.40 65.43 25.58
N LEU A 210 -23.51 66.07 26.34
CA LEU A 210 -22.06 65.81 26.24
C LEU A 210 -21.74 64.35 26.60
N PHE A 211 -22.36 63.83 27.66
CA PHE A 211 -22.20 62.45 28.10
C PHE A 211 -22.77 61.44 27.10
N LEU A 212 -23.92 61.74 26.49
CA LEU A 212 -24.52 60.92 25.44
C LEU A 212 -23.67 60.92 24.16
N LEU A 213 -23.06 62.06 23.80
CA LEU A 213 -22.09 62.16 22.71
C LEU A 213 -20.84 61.33 22.97
N GLU A 214 -20.31 61.35 24.20
CA GLU A 214 -19.16 60.52 24.58
C GLU A 214 -19.51 59.02 24.50
N ARG A 215 -20.68 58.62 25.03
CA ARG A 215 -21.20 57.24 24.92
C ARG A 215 -21.40 56.79 23.48
N LEU A 216 -21.91 57.67 22.61
CA LEU A 216 -22.08 57.38 21.19
C LEU A 216 -20.73 57.15 20.52
N ARG A 217 -19.73 57.98 20.85
CA ARG A 217 -18.37 57.87 20.33
C ARG A 217 -17.68 56.58 20.77
N ASP A 218 -17.87 56.17 22.02
CA ASP A 218 -17.33 54.91 22.52
C ASP A 218 -18.07 53.69 21.95
N GLY A 219 -19.39 53.81 21.74
CA GLY A 219 -20.17 52.83 21.00
C GLY A 219 -19.68 52.64 19.55
N GLN A 220 -19.36 53.75 18.86
CA GLN A 220 -18.80 53.70 17.51
C GLN A 220 -17.42 53.02 17.49
N LYS A 221 -16.51 53.36 18.41
CA LYS A 221 -15.20 52.69 18.51
C LYS A 221 -15.34 51.20 18.77
N ALA A 222 -16.29 50.79 19.62
CA ALA A 222 -16.56 49.39 19.89
C ALA A 222 -17.12 48.67 18.65
N TRP A 223 -18.00 49.33 17.90
CA TRP A 223 -18.51 48.83 16.63
C TRP A 223 -17.40 48.66 15.58
N ASP A 224 -16.56 49.67 15.38
CA ASP A 224 -15.46 49.63 14.42
C ASP A 224 -14.47 48.49 14.75
N LYS A 225 -14.18 48.29 16.03
CA LYS A 225 -13.36 47.16 16.51
C LYS A 225 -14.03 45.81 16.20
N CYS A 226 -15.32 45.67 16.49
CA CYS A 226 -16.08 44.46 16.21
C CYS A 226 -16.13 44.15 14.71
N GLN A 227 -16.29 45.19 13.87
CA GLN A 227 -16.26 45.08 12.42
C GLN A 227 -14.88 44.60 11.91
N HIS A 228 -13.79 45.14 12.46
CA HIS A 228 -12.45 44.65 12.14
C HIS A 228 -12.22 43.19 12.57
N ASP A 229 -12.69 42.82 13.76
CA ASP A 229 -12.60 41.44 14.26
C ASP A 229 -13.40 40.47 13.36
N LEU A 230 -14.58 40.88 12.89
CA LEU A 230 -15.40 40.11 11.95
C LEU A 230 -14.67 39.87 10.61
N ILE A 231 -14.10 40.93 10.01
CA ILE A 231 -13.34 40.84 8.76
C ILE A 231 -12.13 39.91 8.92
N HIS A 232 -11.44 40.00 10.06
CA HIS A 232 -10.32 39.11 10.36
C HIS A 232 -10.76 37.65 10.50
N LYS A 233 -11.90 37.39 11.17
CA LYS A 233 -12.46 36.04 11.29
C LYS A 233 -12.93 35.48 9.96
N GLU A 234 -13.51 36.30 9.09
CA GLU A 234 -13.92 35.91 7.75
C GLU A 234 -12.71 35.48 6.89
N LYS A 235 -11.60 36.21 6.95
CA LYS A 235 -10.33 35.81 6.31
C LYS A 235 -9.78 34.49 6.85
N GLN A 236 -9.87 34.26 8.17
CA GLN A 236 -9.46 32.99 8.77
C GLN A 236 -10.33 31.83 8.26
N ILE A 237 -11.65 32.03 8.18
CA ILE A 237 -12.59 31.03 7.65
C ILE A 237 -12.26 30.72 6.18
N SER A 238 -12.04 31.73 5.34
CA SER A 238 -11.66 31.51 3.93
C SER A 238 -10.34 30.74 3.77
N THR A 239 -9.38 30.94 4.68
CA THR A 239 -8.12 30.20 4.68
C THR A 239 -8.34 28.74 5.09
N ILE A 240 -9.19 28.51 6.10
CA ILE A 240 -9.57 27.17 6.55
C ILE A 240 -10.30 26.42 5.43
N ASP A 241 -11.19 27.07 4.69
CA ASP A 241 -11.94 26.43 3.59
C ASP A 241 -11.04 26.01 2.41
N GLN A 242 -9.89 26.68 2.21
CA GLN A 242 -8.92 26.32 1.17
C GLN A 242 -8.07 25.08 1.53
N ILE A 243 -7.87 24.80 2.82
CA ILE A 243 -7.04 23.68 3.30
C ILE A 243 -7.61 22.31 2.88
N PRO A 244 -8.91 22.00 3.10
CA PRO A 244 -9.52 20.75 2.63
C PRO A 244 -9.42 20.56 1.12
N ILE A 245 -9.55 21.65 0.35
CA ILE A 245 -9.44 21.60 -1.11
C ILE A 245 -8.03 21.16 -1.50
N ALA A 246 -6.99 21.83 -0.98
CA ALA A 246 -5.59 21.49 -1.26
C ALA A 246 -5.25 20.04 -0.83
N LEU A 247 -5.64 19.64 0.38
CA LEU A 247 -5.41 18.28 0.89
C LEU A 247 -6.13 17.21 0.06
N ASN A 248 -7.35 17.50 -0.41
CA ASN A 248 -8.11 16.57 -1.26
C ASN A 248 -7.45 16.40 -2.63
N TRP A 249 -6.93 17.46 -3.25
CA TRP A 249 -6.17 17.35 -4.51
C TRP A 249 -4.88 16.53 -4.34
N GLU A 250 -4.17 16.71 -3.23
CA GLU A 250 -2.95 15.95 -2.92
C GLU A 250 -3.25 14.47 -2.66
N ALA A 251 -4.31 14.18 -1.90
CA ALA A 251 -4.82 12.82 -1.71
C ALA A 251 -5.26 12.16 -3.04
N LYS A 252 -5.93 12.92 -3.93
CA LYS A 252 -6.33 12.43 -5.26
C LYS A 252 -5.10 12.10 -6.12
N THR A 253 -4.08 12.95 -6.06
CA THR A 253 -2.84 12.79 -6.84
C THR A 253 -2.08 11.54 -6.40
N THR A 254 -1.91 11.35 -5.10
CA THR A 254 -1.26 10.17 -4.52
C THR A 254 -2.06 8.89 -4.77
N GLN A 255 -3.40 8.94 -4.69
CA GLN A 255 -4.26 7.81 -5.04
C GLN A 255 -4.10 7.41 -6.52
N ASN A 256 -4.04 8.38 -7.44
CA ASN A 256 -3.83 8.12 -8.86
C ASN A 256 -2.45 7.50 -9.13
N GLN A 257 -1.40 7.97 -8.45
CA GLN A 257 -0.06 7.38 -8.54
C GLN A 257 -0.04 5.93 -8.05
N TYR A 258 -0.69 5.64 -6.93
CA TYR A 258 -0.83 4.28 -6.41
C TYR A 258 -1.56 3.36 -7.39
N GLN A 259 -2.68 3.81 -7.97
CA GLN A 259 -3.41 3.03 -8.98
C GLN A 259 -2.59 2.80 -10.25
N SER A 260 -1.80 3.79 -10.70
CA SER A 260 -0.87 3.61 -11.81
C SER A 260 0.17 2.54 -11.52
N PHE A 261 0.73 2.54 -10.31
CA PHE A 261 1.70 1.54 -9.88
C PHE A 261 1.10 0.13 -9.85
N ILE A 262 -0.10 -0.05 -9.29
CA ILE A 262 -0.80 -1.35 -9.29
C ILE A 262 -1.07 -1.82 -10.72
N ASN A 263 -1.49 -0.92 -11.61
CA ASN A 263 -1.73 -1.27 -13.01
C ASN A 263 -0.44 -1.71 -13.73
N GLN A 264 0.69 -1.05 -13.46
CA GLN A 264 2.00 -1.46 -13.98
C GLN A 264 2.41 -2.85 -13.47
N LEU A 265 2.22 -3.11 -12.17
CA LEU A 265 2.49 -4.44 -11.59
C LEU A 265 1.61 -5.53 -12.21
N ALA A 266 0.32 -5.25 -12.42
CA ALA A 266 -0.59 -6.20 -13.03
C ALA A 266 -0.17 -6.55 -14.47
N ILE A 267 0.28 -5.57 -15.26
CA ILE A 267 0.80 -5.81 -16.61
C ILE A 267 2.08 -6.66 -16.55
N LEU A 268 3.03 -6.32 -15.66
CA LEU A 268 4.30 -7.03 -15.53
C LEU A 268 4.12 -8.49 -15.07
N LEU A 269 3.15 -8.75 -14.20
CA LEU A 269 2.87 -10.08 -13.64
C LEU A 269 1.97 -10.93 -14.55
N SER A 270 1.33 -10.31 -15.55
CA SER A 270 0.57 -11.01 -16.58
C SER A 270 1.50 -11.69 -17.57
N ASN A 271 1.12 -12.87 -18.04
CA ASN A 271 1.84 -13.62 -19.07
C ASN A 271 0.85 -14.13 -20.14
N THR A 272 1.33 -14.85 -21.17
CA THR A 272 0.49 -15.31 -22.29
C THR A 272 -0.71 -16.16 -21.86
N ASN A 273 -0.66 -16.75 -20.67
CA ASN A 273 -1.64 -17.72 -20.19
C ASN A 273 -2.48 -17.20 -19.01
N VAL A 274 -2.02 -16.16 -18.29
CA VAL A 274 -2.67 -15.61 -17.10
C VAL A 274 -2.68 -14.09 -17.19
N ASN A 275 -3.87 -13.51 -17.26
CA ASN A 275 -4.08 -12.06 -17.19
C ASN A 275 -4.38 -11.67 -15.74
N VAL A 276 -3.58 -10.77 -15.18
CA VAL A 276 -3.71 -10.30 -13.80
C VAL A 276 -4.53 -9.00 -13.82
N PRO A 277 -5.68 -8.95 -13.13
CA PRO A 277 -6.44 -7.72 -12.97
C PRO A 277 -5.62 -6.61 -12.29
N PRO A 278 -5.80 -5.33 -12.64
CA PRO A 278 -5.13 -4.19 -12.00
C PRO A 278 -5.77 -3.86 -10.64
N THR A 279 -5.82 -4.84 -9.76
CA THR A 279 -6.26 -4.71 -8.38
C THR A 279 -5.16 -5.19 -7.44
N GLU A 280 -5.04 -4.57 -6.28
CA GLU A 280 -3.98 -4.89 -5.30
C GLU A 280 -4.04 -6.36 -4.86
N ASP A 281 -5.24 -6.88 -4.62
CA ASP A 281 -5.44 -8.26 -4.18
C ASP A 281 -5.03 -9.27 -5.25
N ALA A 282 -5.36 -9.03 -6.52
CA ALA A 282 -4.98 -9.91 -7.62
C ALA A 282 -3.47 -9.91 -7.88
N VAL A 283 -2.82 -8.75 -7.77
CA VAL A 283 -1.36 -8.61 -7.84
C VAL A 283 -0.70 -9.41 -6.72
N LYS A 284 -1.20 -9.31 -5.48
CA LYS A 284 -0.68 -10.07 -4.33
C LYS A 284 -0.85 -11.58 -4.50
N GLU A 285 -2.04 -12.03 -4.90
CA GLU A 285 -2.30 -13.45 -5.16
C GLU A 285 -1.35 -14.01 -6.22
N ARG A 286 -1.13 -13.27 -7.31
CA ARG A 286 -0.22 -13.69 -8.37
C ARG A 286 1.23 -13.79 -7.89
N ILE A 287 1.71 -12.83 -7.12
CA ILE A 287 3.06 -12.87 -6.53
C ILE A 287 3.21 -14.08 -5.62
N GLN A 288 2.19 -14.37 -4.80
CA GLN A 288 2.21 -15.52 -3.90
C GLN A 288 2.23 -16.84 -4.67
N GLU A 289 1.45 -16.96 -5.75
CA GLU A 289 1.46 -18.13 -6.64
C GLU A 289 2.82 -18.35 -7.33
N ILE A 290 3.46 -17.28 -7.82
CA ILE A 290 4.80 -17.36 -8.40
C ILE A 290 5.81 -17.83 -7.34
N SER A 291 5.70 -17.32 -6.12
CA SER A 291 6.60 -17.67 -5.01
C SER A 291 6.46 -19.14 -4.59
N THR A 292 5.24 -19.68 -4.54
CA THR A 292 5.03 -21.10 -4.23
C THR A 292 5.50 -22.01 -5.36
N ASN A 293 5.29 -21.60 -6.62
CA ASN A 293 5.79 -22.32 -7.78
C ASN A 293 7.33 -22.34 -7.81
N GLU A 294 7.99 -21.23 -7.48
CA GLU A 294 9.46 -21.16 -7.37
C GLU A 294 9.98 -22.18 -6.36
N GLN A 295 9.38 -22.26 -5.17
CA GLN A 295 9.74 -23.26 -4.15
C GLN A 295 9.56 -24.70 -4.66
N SER A 296 8.50 -24.96 -5.44
CA SER A 296 8.24 -26.29 -5.99
C SER A 296 9.30 -26.72 -7.01
N TRP A 297 9.70 -25.83 -7.93
CA TRP A 297 10.72 -26.13 -8.92
C TRP A 297 12.12 -26.18 -8.30
N LYS A 298 12.37 -25.38 -7.27
CA LYS A 298 13.61 -25.46 -6.47
C LYS A 298 13.76 -26.83 -5.82
N TYR A 299 12.72 -27.32 -5.13
CA TYR A 299 12.71 -28.67 -4.55
C TYR A 299 12.96 -29.76 -5.60
N ARG A 300 12.33 -29.66 -6.77
CA ARG A 300 12.55 -30.62 -7.88
C ARG A 300 13.98 -30.54 -8.43
N THR A 301 14.55 -29.35 -8.50
CA THR A 301 15.93 -29.12 -8.93
C THR A 301 16.91 -29.73 -7.95
N ASP A 302 16.69 -29.56 -6.65
CA ASP A 302 17.53 -30.15 -5.59
C ASP A 302 17.53 -31.68 -5.69
N ILE A 303 16.38 -32.32 -5.92
CA ILE A 303 16.27 -33.78 -6.14
C ILE A 303 17.08 -34.21 -7.38
N LEU A 304 16.88 -33.53 -8.51
CA LEU A 304 17.61 -33.86 -9.74
C LEU A 304 19.12 -33.68 -9.56
N GLN A 305 19.53 -32.69 -8.78
CA GLN A 305 20.94 -32.44 -8.49
C GLN A 305 21.54 -33.52 -7.59
N GLU A 306 20.78 -34.05 -6.63
CA GLU A 306 21.17 -35.22 -5.85
C GLU A 306 21.30 -36.48 -6.73
N GLU A 307 20.35 -36.71 -7.64
CA GLU A 307 20.38 -37.83 -8.58
C GLU A 307 21.58 -37.75 -9.53
N ILE A 308 21.88 -36.56 -10.07
CA ILE A 308 23.09 -36.33 -10.88
C ILE A 308 24.35 -36.61 -10.06
N GLY A 309 24.38 -36.23 -8.78
CA GLY A 309 25.50 -36.52 -7.88
C GLY A 309 25.72 -38.04 -7.70
N LEU A 310 24.65 -38.80 -7.51
CA LEU A 310 24.73 -40.27 -7.40
C LEU A 310 25.21 -40.92 -8.70
N LEU A 311 24.67 -40.50 -9.84
CA LEU A 311 25.11 -41.00 -11.15
C LEU A 311 26.58 -40.66 -11.42
N THR A 312 27.03 -39.46 -11.04
CA THR A 312 28.42 -39.04 -11.16
C THR A 312 29.35 -39.94 -10.34
N GLN A 313 28.98 -40.25 -9.09
CA GLN A 313 29.74 -41.18 -8.25
C GLN A 313 29.79 -42.60 -8.84
N GLN A 314 28.69 -43.09 -9.43
CA GLN A 314 28.66 -44.39 -10.10
C GLN A 314 29.61 -44.43 -11.31
N ILE A 315 29.61 -43.38 -12.14
CA ILE A 315 30.51 -43.28 -13.29
C ILE A 315 31.97 -43.22 -12.82
N GLU A 316 32.27 -42.49 -11.76
CA GLU A 316 33.61 -42.37 -11.22
C GLU A 316 34.13 -43.71 -10.65
N HIS A 317 33.27 -44.46 -9.96
CA HIS A 317 33.59 -45.82 -9.53
C HIS A 317 33.84 -46.77 -10.72
N LEU A 318 33.02 -46.70 -11.77
CA LEU A 318 33.25 -47.49 -13.00
C LEU A 318 34.56 -47.10 -13.68
N HIS A 319 34.91 -45.81 -13.68
CA HIS A 319 36.18 -45.33 -14.22
C HIS A 319 37.38 -45.86 -13.43
N GLN A 320 37.30 -45.89 -12.10
CA GLN A 320 38.33 -46.47 -11.22
C GLN A 320 38.53 -47.96 -11.51
N LEU A 321 37.45 -48.74 -11.58
CA LEU A 321 37.52 -50.16 -11.92
C LEU A 321 38.14 -50.39 -13.31
N TYR A 322 37.80 -49.55 -14.28
CA TYR A 322 38.39 -49.63 -15.62
C TYR A 322 39.90 -49.33 -15.60
N GLN A 323 40.35 -48.33 -14.84
CA GLN A 323 41.77 -48.04 -14.66
C GLN A 323 42.51 -49.17 -13.94
N GLU A 324 41.93 -49.76 -12.90
CA GLU A 324 42.51 -50.91 -12.21
C GLU A 324 42.66 -52.12 -13.14
N ALA A 325 41.66 -52.41 -13.97
CA ALA A 325 41.73 -53.48 -14.95
C ALA A 325 42.83 -53.25 -16.00
N LEU A 326 43.00 -52.02 -16.48
CA LEU A 326 44.10 -51.64 -17.38
C LEU A 326 45.48 -51.83 -16.71
N CYS A 327 45.63 -51.39 -15.47
CA CYS A 327 46.88 -51.53 -14.72
C CYS A 327 47.23 -53.01 -14.48
N ASN A 328 46.23 -53.81 -14.08
CA ASN A 328 46.38 -55.25 -13.88
C ASN A 328 46.73 -55.98 -15.20
N SER A 329 46.14 -55.59 -16.32
CA SER A 329 46.46 -56.14 -17.64
C SER A 329 47.92 -55.85 -18.03
N SER A 330 48.37 -54.61 -17.87
CA SER A 330 49.76 -54.22 -18.15
C SER A 330 50.75 -54.99 -17.27
N GLN A 331 50.44 -55.17 -15.98
CA GLN A 331 51.29 -55.95 -15.08
C GLN A 331 51.30 -57.45 -15.43
N ALA A 332 50.19 -58.00 -15.89
CA ALA A 332 50.12 -59.40 -16.36
C ALA A 332 50.93 -59.61 -17.64
N GLU A 333 50.89 -58.67 -18.59
CA GLU A 333 51.73 -58.68 -19.79
C GLU A 333 53.22 -58.62 -19.46
N GLU A 334 53.62 -57.78 -18.50
CA GLU A 334 55.01 -57.69 -18.03
C GLU A 334 55.49 -59.01 -17.41
N ARG A 335 54.68 -59.61 -16.52
CA ARG A 335 54.95 -60.95 -15.94
C ARG A 335 55.06 -62.03 -17.01
N PHE A 336 54.20 -61.99 -18.02
CA PHE A 336 54.24 -62.95 -19.14
C PHE A 336 55.53 -62.80 -19.95
N LEU A 337 55.99 -61.58 -20.19
CA LEU A 337 57.27 -61.32 -20.86
C LEU A 337 58.46 -61.82 -20.03
N GLU A 338 58.45 -61.62 -18.70
CA GLU A 338 59.46 -62.13 -17.76
C GLU A 338 59.52 -63.67 -17.78
N GLN A 339 58.35 -64.32 -17.75
CA GLN A 339 58.24 -65.77 -17.79
C GLN A 339 58.70 -66.34 -19.14
N LYS A 340 58.38 -65.68 -20.26
CA LYS A 340 58.84 -66.05 -21.60
C LYS A 340 60.36 -65.97 -21.72
N LYS A 341 61.00 -64.97 -21.11
CA LYS A 341 62.47 -64.86 -21.03
C LYS A 341 63.06 -66.02 -20.21
N SER A 342 62.45 -66.34 -19.07
CA SER A 342 62.86 -67.46 -18.20
C SER A 342 62.68 -68.82 -18.87
N LEU A 343 61.60 -69.01 -19.64
CA LEU A 343 61.34 -70.23 -20.40
C LEU A 343 62.41 -70.45 -21.48
N LYS A 344 62.74 -69.42 -22.27
CA LYS A 344 63.83 -69.48 -23.26
C LYS A 344 65.17 -69.87 -22.64
N LEU A 345 65.43 -69.46 -21.40
CA LEU A 345 66.68 -69.78 -20.68
C LEU A 345 66.68 -71.21 -20.09
N SER A 346 65.49 -71.77 -19.86
CA SER A 346 65.29 -73.16 -19.41
C SER A 346 65.18 -74.17 -20.56
N GLU A 347 64.72 -73.75 -21.74
CA GLU A 347 64.65 -74.59 -22.96
C GLU A 347 66.05 -74.93 -23.51
N GLU A 348 67.08 -74.17 -23.15
CA GLU A 348 68.48 -74.42 -23.55
C GLU A 348 69.19 -75.46 -22.65
N LYS A 349 68.51 -76.04 -21.65
CA LYS A 349 69.18 -76.84 -20.59
C LYS A 349 68.63 -78.23 -20.28
N THR A 350 67.69 -78.82 -21.03
CA THR A 350 67.25 -80.19 -20.72
C THR A 350 66.97 -81.05 -21.95
N THR A 351 67.98 -81.80 -22.39
CA THR A 351 67.81 -83.11 -23.04
C THR A 351 68.09 -84.20 -22.01
N THR A 352 67.08 -84.99 -21.67
CA THR A 352 67.17 -86.45 -21.47
C THR A 352 65.77 -86.98 -21.28
N HIS A 353 65.38 -87.83 -22.22
CA HIS A 353 64.18 -88.62 -22.24
C HIS A 353 64.41 -89.86 -21.38
N ASP A 354 63.67 -89.99 -20.29
CA ASP A 354 63.16 -91.26 -19.77
C ASP A 354 62.14 -90.96 -18.68
N SER A 355 61.21 -91.89 -18.43
CA SER A 355 60.18 -91.89 -17.37
C SER A 355 58.75 -91.51 -17.82
N PHE A 356 58.18 -92.20 -18.82
CA PHE A 356 56.75 -92.04 -19.14
C PHE A 356 55.80 -92.63 -18.08
N GLN A 357 56.24 -93.63 -17.29
CA GLN A 357 55.40 -94.23 -16.24
C GLN A 357 55.43 -93.43 -14.93
N GLU A 358 56.61 -93.03 -14.46
CA GLU A 358 56.77 -92.13 -13.31
C GLU A 358 56.13 -90.76 -13.58
N ARG A 359 56.23 -90.24 -14.82
CA ARG A 359 55.57 -88.99 -15.22
C ARG A 359 54.05 -89.11 -15.15
N TRP A 360 53.43 -90.25 -15.48
CA TRP A 360 51.97 -90.41 -15.39
C TRP A 360 51.48 -90.45 -13.94
N ASP A 361 52.17 -91.16 -13.04
CA ASP A 361 51.84 -91.18 -11.60
C ASP A 361 52.13 -89.84 -10.92
N LEU A 362 53.22 -89.15 -11.30
CA LEU A 362 53.49 -87.77 -10.90
C LEU A 362 52.45 -86.80 -11.46
N GLU A 363 52.00 -86.94 -12.70
CA GLU A 363 50.99 -86.07 -13.33
C GLU A 363 49.61 -86.31 -12.70
N LYS A 364 49.25 -87.57 -12.40
CA LYS A 364 48.02 -87.92 -11.68
C LYS A 364 48.03 -87.36 -10.26
N LYS A 365 49.11 -87.58 -9.49
CA LYS A 365 49.26 -87.05 -8.13
C LYS A 365 49.41 -85.53 -8.10
N LYS A 366 49.98 -84.91 -9.14
CA LYS A 366 50.01 -83.45 -9.32
C LYS A 366 48.64 -82.91 -9.70
N LYS A 367 47.87 -83.60 -10.54
CA LYS A 367 46.52 -83.22 -10.92
C LYS A 367 45.58 -83.28 -9.71
N GLU A 368 45.66 -84.34 -8.92
CA GLU A 368 44.88 -84.51 -7.69
C GLU A 368 45.27 -83.46 -6.63
N LYS A 369 46.57 -83.14 -6.49
CA LYS A 369 47.02 -82.00 -5.67
C LYS A 369 46.56 -80.64 -6.22
N ARG A 370 46.59 -80.44 -7.54
CA ARG A 370 46.13 -79.20 -8.18
C ARG A 370 44.64 -79.02 -7.99
N GLU A 371 43.84 -80.06 -8.17
CA GLU A 371 42.40 -80.06 -7.94
C GLU A 371 42.07 -79.79 -6.47
N ASN A 372 42.81 -80.39 -5.53
CA ASN A 372 42.63 -80.14 -4.10
C ASN A 372 43.05 -78.71 -3.69
N ILE A 373 44.12 -78.17 -4.29
CA ILE A 373 44.53 -76.77 -4.08
C ILE A 373 43.51 -75.80 -4.70
N LEU A 374 43.01 -76.10 -5.90
CA LEU A 374 42.01 -75.27 -6.57
C LEU A 374 40.71 -75.24 -5.77
N TRP A 375 40.26 -76.42 -5.28
CA TRP A 375 39.09 -76.55 -4.42
C TRP A 375 39.24 -75.79 -3.10
N ASN A 376 40.41 -75.89 -2.44
CA ASN A 376 40.67 -75.13 -1.22
C ASN A 376 40.75 -73.61 -1.47
N ILE A 377 41.33 -73.17 -2.58
CA ILE A 377 41.37 -71.76 -2.96
C ILE A 377 39.95 -71.25 -3.23
N GLU A 378 39.15 -72.00 -3.98
CA GLU A 378 37.76 -71.67 -4.31
C GLU A 378 36.90 -71.57 -3.04
N GLN A 379 36.96 -72.57 -2.14
CA GLN A 379 36.29 -72.53 -0.84
C GLN A 379 36.79 -71.36 0.03
N SER A 380 38.10 -71.07 0.04
CA SER A 380 38.68 -69.97 0.83
C SER A 380 38.32 -68.57 0.32
N LEU A 381 37.96 -68.43 -0.96
CA LEU A 381 37.54 -67.15 -1.54
C LEU A 381 36.02 -66.98 -1.50
N GLN A 382 35.27 -68.06 -1.62
CA GLN A 382 33.80 -68.04 -1.68
C GLN A 382 33.17 -67.81 -0.29
N ILE A 383 33.74 -68.35 0.78
CA ILE A 383 33.22 -68.17 2.15
C ILE A 383 33.37 -66.71 2.64
N PRO A 384 34.52 -66.04 2.54
CA PRO A 384 34.65 -64.65 3.00
C PRO A 384 33.85 -63.66 2.16
N THR A 385 33.70 -63.92 0.85
CA THR A 385 32.87 -63.07 -0.01
C THR A 385 31.38 -63.24 0.30
N SER A 386 30.91 -64.46 0.59
CA SER A 386 29.55 -64.71 1.08
C SER A 386 29.27 -64.02 2.41
N LEU A 387 30.16 -64.20 3.41
CA LEU A 387 30.01 -63.58 4.73
C LEU A 387 29.98 -62.04 4.66
N ARG A 388 30.81 -61.44 3.80
CA ARG A 388 30.85 -59.98 3.61
C ARG A 388 29.61 -59.44 2.90
N LEU A 389 28.96 -60.25 2.06
CA LEU A 389 27.66 -59.91 1.48
C LEU A 389 26.53 -60.09 2.49
N GLU A 390 26.57 -61.14 3.31
CA GLU A 390 25.61 -61.36 4.41
C GLU A 390 25.66 -60.23 5.44
N GLU A 391 26.86 -59.79 5.87
CA GLU A 391 27.01 -58.63 6.77
C GLU A 391 26.44 -57.34 6.17
N LYS A 392 26.61 -57.11 4.85
CA LYS A 392 26.01 -55.97 4.15
C LYS A 392 24.48 -56.07 4.11
N VAL A 393 23.95 -57.27 3.88
CA VAL A 393 22.50 -57.51 3.88
C VAL A 393 21.93 -57.27 5.28
N GLU A 394 22.57 -57.77 6.33
CA GLU A 394 22.14 -57.56 7.71
C GLU A 394 22.18 -56.07 8.08
N LYS A 395 23.24 -55.35 7.70
CA LYS A 395 23.34 -53.90 7.92
C LYS A 395 22.22 -53.13 7.20
N LEU A 396 21.96 -53.44 5.93
CA LEU A 396 20.87 -52.82 5.18
C LEU A 396 19.49 -53.17 5.75
N GLN A 397 19.29 -54.40 6.26
CA GLN A 397 18.06 -54.79 6.94
C GLN A 397 17.85 -54.04 8.26
N LYS A 398 18.94 -53.80 9.02
CA LYS A 398 18.91 -52.99 10.23
C LYS A 398 18.56 -51.54 9.92
N ASP A 399 19.25 -50.91 8.96
CA ASP A 399 19.00 -49.53 8.54
C ASP A 399 17.56 -49.36 8.04
N LEU A 400 17.05 -50.32 7.27
CA LEU A 400 15.65 -50.34 6.82
C LEU A 400 14.66 -50.42 8.00
N SER A 401 14.98 -51.21 9.03
CA SER A 401 14.13 -51.37 10.21
C SER A 401 14.11 -50.11 11.08
N GLU A 402 15.26 -49.47 11.26
CA GLU A 402 15.37 -48.16 11.93
C GLU A 402 14.60 -47.07 11.17
N MET A 403 14.72 -47.03 9.85
CA MET A 403 13.98 -46.10 9.01
C MET A 403 12.46 -46.35 9.06
N LYS A 404 12.02 -47.61 9.09
CA LYS A 404 10.59 -47.97 9.28
C LYS A 404 10.07 -47.51 10.63
N LEU A 405 10.83 -47.68 11.71
CA LEU A 405 10.44 -47.22 13.04
C LEU A 405 10.38 -45.69 13.12
N SER A 406 11.36 -45.00 12.53
CA SER A 406 11.37 -43.54 12.41
C SER A 406 10.14 -43.03 11.63
N ASN A 407 9.80 -43.66 10.50
CA ASN A 407 8.60 -43.32 9.73
C ASN A 407 7.31 -43.55 10.52
N GLN A 408 7.21 -44.63 11.30
CA GLN A 408 6.08 -44.85 12.20
C GLN A 408 5.97 -43.74 13.25
N ASN A 409 7.09 -43.36 13.88
CA ASN A 409 7.14 -42.26 14.84
C ASN A 409 6.72 -40.92 14.22
N MET A 410 7.26 -40.58 13.05
CA MET A 410 6.88 -39.38 12.31
C MET A 410 5.40 -39.38 11.95
N LYS A 411 4.83 -40.53 11.56
CA LYS A 411 3.39 -40.68 11.30
C LYS A 411 2.55 -40.46 12.56
N THR A 412 2.98 -40.98 13.71
CA THR A 412 2.34 -40.73 15.01
C THR A 412 2.45 -39.26 15.43
N GLN A 413 3.57 -38.59 15.16
CA GLN A 413 3.70 -37.16 15.42
C GLN A 413 2.79 -36.34 14.51
N LEU A 414 2.72 -36.68 13.22
CA LEU A 414 1.88 -35.98 12.25
C LEU A 414 0.39 -36.07 12.60
N THR A 415 -0.08 -37.25 13.01
CA THR A 415 -1.46 -37.44 13.50
C THR A 415 -1.76 -36.60 14.73
N ARG A 416 -0.86 -36.57 15.72
CA ARG A 416 -1.00 -35.68 16.90
C ARG A 416 -1.05 -34.19 16.52
N VAL A 417 -0.21 -33.76 15.58
CA VAL A 417 -0.21 -32.37 15.09
C VAL A 417 -1.52 -32.05 14.37
N SER A 418 -2.06 -32.98 13.58
CA SER A 418 -3.38 -32.84 12.95
C SER A 418 -4.47 -32.65 14.00
N ASP A 419 -4.53 -33.52 15.00
CA ASP A 419 -5.54 -33.45 16.06
C ASP A 419 -5.46 -32.14 16.87
N LEU A 420 -4.25 -31.62 17.10
CA LEU A 420 -4.04 -30.33 17.78
C LEU A 420 -4.49 -29.15 16.92
N LYS A 421 -4.22 -29.20 15.60
CA LYS A 421 -4.69 -28.19 14.65
C LYS A 421 -6.22 -28.17 14.62
N ASP A 422 -6.86 -29.34 14.54
CA ASP A 422 -8.32 -29.45 14.50
C ASP A 422 -8.97 -28.90 15.78
N LYS A 423 -8.41 -29.23 16.97
CA LYS A 423 -8.86 -28.64 18.24
C LYS A 423 -8.68 -27.13 18.31
N THR A 424 -7.62 -26.60 17.70
CA THR A 424 -7.36 -25.16 17.66
C THR A 424 -8.34 -24.46 16.72
N ILE A 425 -8.60 -25.03 15.55
CA ILE A 425 -9.60 -24.55 14.60
C ILE A 425 -10.98 -24.54 15.25
N GLU A 426 -11.38 -25.59 15.96
CA GLU A 426 -12.68 -25.66 16.64
C GLU A 426 -12.82 -24.56 17.72
N LYS A 427 -11.76 -24.30 18.49
CA LYS A 427 -11.73 -23.19 19.47
C LYS A 427 -11.90 -21.83 18.79
N LEU A 428 -11.16 -21.59 17.70
CA LEU A 428 -11.26 -20.34 16.93
C LEU A 428 -12.66 -20.16 16.33
N GLN A 429 -13.26 -21.23 15.78
CA GLN A 429 -14.64 -21.21 15.27
C GLN A 429 -15.66 -20.88 16.37
N LYS A 430 -15.51 -21.43 17.58
CA LYS A 430 -16.37 -21.10 18.73
C LYS A 430 -16.21 -19.63 19.15
N SER A 431 -14.99 -19.09 19.17
CA SER A 431 -14.79 -17.66 19.45
C SER A 431 -15.36 -16.76 18.37
N LEU A 432 -15.25 -17.15 17.10
CA LEU A 432 -15.79 -16.41 15.96
C LEU A 432 -17.32 -16.32 16.06
N LYS A 433 -18.00 -17.45 16.30
CA LYS A 433 -19.47 -17.46 16.52
C LYS A 433 -19.89 -16.53 17.67
N LYS A 434 -19.14 -16.51 18.78
CA LYS A 434 -19.42 -15.58 19.89
C LYS A 434 -19.27 -14.13 19.43
N ALA A 435 -18.18 -13.78 18.74
CA ALA A 435 -17.96 -12.44 18.21
C ALA A 435 -19.05 -12.00 17.22
N GLU A 436 -19.51 -12.89 16.34
CA GLU A 436 -20.61 -12.65 15.41
C GLU A 436 -21.92 -12.34 16.15
N THR A 437 -22.26 -13.11 17.18
CA THR A 437 -23.48 -12.83 17.99
C THR A 437 -23.40 -11.49 18.73
N ILE A 438 -22.21 -11.06 19.15
CA ILE A 438 -22.00 -9.75 19.78
C ILE A 438 -22.16 -8.65 18.73
N LYS A 439 -21.53 -8.80 17.56
CA LYS A 439 -21.65 -7.88 16.43
C LYS A 439 -23.11 -7.69 16.02
N GLU A 440 -23.86 -8.77 15.85
CA GLU A 440 -25.30 -8.78 15.52
C GLU A 440 -26.14 -8.02 16.56
N LYS A 441 -25.85 -8.21 17.86
CA LYS A 441 -26.53 -7.47 18.94
C LYS A 441 -26.19 -5.98 18.92
N SER A 442 -24.92 -5.64 18.70
CA SER A 442 -24.48 -4.24 18.64
C SER A 442 -25.02 -3.53 17.40
N THR A 443 -25.06 -4.17 16.23
CA THR A 443 -25.64 -3.58 15.01
C THR A 443 -27.15 -3.33 15.18
N LYS A 444 -27.88 -4.25 15.83
CA LYS A 444 -29.29 -4.03 16.19
C LYS A 444 -29.47 -2.83 17.13
N LYS A 445 -28.65 -2.69 18.17
CA LYS A 445 -28.68 -1.52 19.07
C LYS A 445 -28.39 -0.22 18.33
N VAL A 446 -27.36 -0.19 17.49
CA VAL A 446 -27.00 0.99 16.69
C VAL A 446 -28.14 1.35 15.74
N LYS A 447 -28.77 0.37 15.08
CA LYS A 447 -29.92 0.62 14.20
C LYS A 447 -31.08 1.25 14.96
N ASN A 448 -31.40 0.75 16.16
CA ASN A 448 -32.47 1.31 16.99
C ASN A 448 -32.16 2.74 17.46
N LEU A 449 -30.93 2.99 17.94
CA LEU A 449 -30.49 4.32 18.34
C LEU A 449 -30.50 5.31 17.17
N LYS A 450 -30.13 4.84 15.98
CA LYS A 450 -30.21 5.65 14.76
C LYS A 450 -31.66 6.02 14.43
N THR A 451 -32.58 5.07 14.45
CA THR A 451 -34.01 5.38 14.20
C THR A 451 -34.60 6.33 15.24
N THR A 452 -34.20 6.23 16.52
CA THR A 452 -34.66 7.18 17.54
C THR A 452 -34.04 8.56 17.33
N LEU A 453 -32.76 8.64 16.94
CA LEU A 453 -32.09 9.90 16.65
C LEU A 453 -32.74 10.61 15.45
N ASP A 454 -32.97 9.88 14.36
CA ASP A 454 -33.61 10.41 13.15
C ASP A 454 -35.01 10.96 13.47
N PHE A 455 -35.78 10.28 14.34
CA PHE A 455 -37.09 10.77 14.82
C PHE A 455 -36.97 12.06 15.63
N THR A 456 -36.07 12.11 16.61
CA THR A 456 -35.86 13.32 17.43
C THR A 456 -35.32 14.50 16.64
N GLU A 457 -34.50 14.25 15.61
CA GLU A 457 -33.99 15.30 14.72
C GLU A 457 -35.11 15.88 13.84
N LEU A 458 -36.02 15.03 13.36
CA LEU A 458 -37.19 15.48 12.60
C LEU A 458 -38.11 16.35 13.47
N GLU A 459 -38.39 15.91 14.70
CA GLU A 459 -39.22 16.65 15.66
C GLU A 459 -38.60 18.02 15.99
N ALA A 460 -37.29 18.06 16.27
CA ALA A 460 -36.57 19.31 16.51
C ALA A 460 -36.56 20.26 15.31
N LYS A 461 -36.50 19.72 14.07
CA LYS A 461 -36.60 20.54 12.85
C LYS A 461 -37.99 21.13 12.69
N GLU A 462 -39.04 20.35 12.96
CA GLU A 462 -40.43 20.81 12.88
C GLU A 462 -40.71 21.90 13.92
N ASP A 463 -40.23 21.73 15.15
CA ASP A 463 -40.38 22.74 16.21
C ASP A 463 -39.60 24.02 15.89
N LYS A 464 -38.41 23.90 15.30
CA LYS A 464 -37.64 25.05 14.82
C LYS A 464 -38.41 25.82 13.74
N GLU A 465 -39.03 25.11 12.80
CA GLU A 465 -39.84 25.70 11.73
C GLU A 465 -41.07 26.42 12.29
N LYS A 466 -41.79 25.79 13.25
CA LYS A 466 -42.89 26.43 13.97
C LYS A 466 -42.45 27.71 14.68
N ALA A 467 -41.29 27.70 15.33
CA ALA A 467 -40.74 28.87 16.01
C ALA A 467 -40.40 30.01 15.03
N TYR A 468 -39.86 29.68 13.83
CA TYR A 468 -39.64 30.68 12.78
C TYR A 468 -40.94 31.29 12.28
N GLN A 469 -41.96 30.47 12.02
CA GLN A 469 -43.28 30.96 11.59
C GLN A 469 -43.94 31.86 12.64
N MET A 470 -43.83 31.51 13.93
CA MET A 470 -44.31 32.36 15.02
C MET A 470 -43.53 33.68 15.09
N LEU A 471 -42.20 33.64 14.94
CA LEU A 471 -41.37 34.84 14.94
C LEU A 471 -41.70 35.77 13.77
N GLU A 472 -41.94 35.22 12.59
CA GLU A 472 -42.38 35.97 11.41
C GLU A 472 -43.74 36.63 11.64
N ALA A 473 -44.70 35.91 12.20
CA ALA A 473 -46.01 36.45 12.58
C ALA A 473 -45.88 37.64 13.56
N VAL A 474 -45.11 37.46 14.64
CA VAL A 474 -44.85 38.53 15.63
C VAL A 474 -44.14 39.73 14.99
N THR A 475 -43.21 39.48 14.07
CA THR A 475 -42.50 40.55 13.35
C THR A 475 -43.45 41.35 12.47
N ASN A 476 -44.37 40.68 11.77
CA ASN A 476 -45.39 41.32 10.95
C ASN A 476 -46.38 42.12 11.79
N GLU A 477 -46.84 41.57 12.91
CA GLU A 477 -47.67 42.30 13.89
C GLU A 477 -46.95 43.54 14.41
N LEU A 478 -45.69 43.42 14.82
CA LEU A 478 -44.88 44.54 15.28
C LEU A 478 -44.73 45.63 14.21
N TYR A 479 -44.53 45.23 12.95
CA TYR A 479 -44.46 46.18 11.82
C TYR A 479 -45.78 46.95 11.65
N THR A 480 -46.92 46.25 11.72
CA THR A 480 -48.24 46.91 11.64
C THR A 480 -48.49 47.86 12.81
N VAL A 481 -48.18 47.45 14.04
CA VAL A 481 -48.29 48.30 15.25
C VAL A 481 -47.37 49.51 15.15
N LYS A 482 -46.15 49.34 14.65
CA LYS A 482 -45.22 50.45 14.41
C LYS A 482 -45.82 51.45 13.42
N LYS A 483 -46.39 50.97 12.31
CA LYS A 483 -47.02 51.84 11.30
C LYS A 483 -48.22 52.61 11.88
N THR A 484 -49.10 51.94 12.63
CA THR A 484 -50.25 52.62 13.25
C THR A 484 -49.80 53.64 14.30
N LEU A 485 -48.75 53.35 15.07
CA LEU A 485 -48.15 54.30 16.00
C LEU A 485 -47.57 55.52 15.28
N GLU A 486 -46.85 55.34 14.17
CA GLU A 486 -46.34 56.44 13.35
C GLU A 486 -47.49 57.32 12.80
N GLU A 487 -48.62 56.73 12.42
CA GLU A 487 -49.81 57.49 12.03
C GLU A 487 -50.45 58.24 13.20
N VAL A 488 -50.50 57.66 14.40
CA VAL A 488 -51.00 58.34 15.61
C VAL A 488 -50.12 59.53 15.95
N VAL A 489 -48.79 59.38 15.92
CA VAL A 489 -47.84 60.48 16.15
C VAL A 489 -48.04 61.60 15.12
N LYS A 490 -48.29 61.26 13.84
CA LYS A 490 -48.63 62.27 12.81
C LYS A 490 -49.94 62.99 13.11
N ARG A 491 -51.00 62.26 13.49
CA ARG A 491 -52.29 62.87 13.86
C ARG A 491 -52.18 63.74 15.10
N GLU A 492 -51.42 63.31 16.10
CA GLU A 492 -51.16 64.08 17.32
C GLU A 492 -50.45 65.39 16.99
N LYS A 493 -49.42 65.36 16.14
CA LYS A 493 -48.74 66.57 15.66
C LYS A 493 -49.71 67.52 14.96
N GLN A 494 -50.57 67.01 14.07
CA GLN A 494 -51.59 67.82 13.40
C GLN A 494 -52.59 68.44 14.39
N LEU A 495 -53.00 67.69 15.43
CA LEU A 495 -53.90 68.20 16.47
C LEU A 495 -53.25 69.30 17.31
N ILE A 496 -51.95 69.15 17.62
CA ILE A 496 -51.18 70.19 18.32
C ILE A 496 -51.07 71.45 17.45
N GLU A 497 -50.71 71.32 16.17
CA GLU A 497 -50.64 72.44 15.23
C GLU A 497 -52.01 73.13 15.05
N PHE A 498 -53.08 72.36 14.94
CA PHE A 498 -54.45 72.88 14.87
C PHE A 498 -54.82 73.65 16.14
N ARG A 499 -54.53 73.07 17.31
CA ARG A 499 -54.76 73.69 18.62
C ARG A 499 -54.01 75.02 18.74
N GLU A 500 -52.75 75.08 18.32
CA GLU A 500 -51.95 76.31 18.30
C GLU A 500 -52.55 77.36 17.34
N SER A 501 -53.01 76.94 16.15
CA SER A 501 -53.65 77.82 15.18
C SER A 501 -54.95 78.44 15.72
N VAL A 502 -55.81 77.62 16.34
CA VAL A 502 -57.04 78.09 17.01
C VAL A 502 -56.72 79.06 18.14
N MET A 503 -55.75 78.71 19.00
CA MET A 503 -55.34 79.55 20.12
C MET A 503 -54.85 80.92 19.62
N LYS A 504 -54.10 80.94 18.52
CA LYS A 504 -53.62 82.16 17.86
C LYS A 504 -54.75 82.98 17.23
N MET A 505 -55.72 82.35 16.56
CA MET A 505 -56.90 83.03 15.99
C MET A 505 -57.76 83.69 17.07
N MET A 506 -57.86 83.06 18.25
CA MET A 506 -58.62 83.58 19.39
C MET A 506 -57.85 84.62 20.22
N GLY A 507 -56.58 84.90 19.90
CA GLY A 507 -55.76 85.90 20.59
C GLY A 507 -55.28 85.49 21.98
N PHE A 508 -55.27 84.20 22.31
CA PHE A 508 -54.76 83.71 23.59
C PHE A 508 -53.23 83.57 23.57
N ASN A 509 -52.55 84.27 24.47
CA ASN A 509 -51.09 84.21 24.61
C ASN A 509 -50.61 83.32 25.78
N ILE A 510 -51.50 82.52 26.37
CA ILE A 510 -51.22 81.68 27.55
C ILE A 510 -51.77 80.27 27.30
N LYS A 511 -51.11 79.24 27.85
CA LYS A 511 -51.57 77.84 27.78
C LYS A 511 -52.87 77.66 28.58
N ILE A 512 -54.00 77.61 27.89
CA ILE A 512 -55.35 77.41 28.47
C ILE A 512 -55.80 75.95 28.25
N PRO A 513 -56.56 75.31 29.16
CA PRO A 513 -57.12 73.98 28.96
C PRO A 513 -58.05 73.86 27.75
N ASP A 514 -58.04 72.70 27.08
CA ASP A 514 -58.80 72.48 25.83
C ASP A 514 -60.31 72.66 26.01
N LYS A 515 -60.84 72.30 27.18
CA LYS A 515 -62.24 72.51 27.55
C LYS A 515 -62.64 73.99 27.42
N ASP A 516 -61.76 74.91 27.79
CA ASP A 516 -62.07 76.35 27.76
C ASP A 516 -61.96 76.91 26.35
N ILE A 517 -61.01 76.42 25.54
CA ILE A 517 -60.92 76.72 24.10
C ILE A 517 -62.20 76.27 23.40
N ILE A 518 -62.65 75.03 23.65
CA ILE A 518 -63.89 74.48 23.09
C ILE A 518 -65.11 75.29 23.54
N ASN A 519 -65.19 75.66 24.82
CA ASN A 519 -66.30 76.45 25.34
C ASN A 519 -66.43 77.83 24.69
N GLN A 520 -65.30 78.44 24.28
CA GLN A 520 -65.31 79.72 23.58
C GLN A 520 -65.56 79.60 22.06
N LEU A 521 -65.07 78.52 21.43
CA LEU A 521 -65.38 78.24 20.02
C LEU A 521 -66.85 77.90 19.80
N LYS A 522 -67.47 77.19 20.74
CA LYS A 522 -68.85 76.70 20.63
C LYS A 522 -69.89 77.77 20.24
N PRO A 523 -69.96 78.95 20.89
CA PRO A 523 -70.88 80.01 20.47
C PRO A 523 -70.51 80.65 19.13
N ILE A 524 -69.22 80.72 18.76
CA ILE A 524 -68.77 81.27 17.47
C ILE A 524 -69.16 80.35 16.31
N ILE A 525 -68.95 79.04 16.49
CA ILE A 525 -69.36 78.01 15.52
C ILE A 525 -70.88 77.98 15.42
N GLN A 526 -71.60 78.02 16.53
CA GLN A 526 -73.07 78.09 16.52
C GLN A 526 -73.57 79.32 15.76
N ALA A 527 -72.97 80.51 15.98
CA ALA A 527 -73.33 81.71 15.24
C ALA A 527 -73.02 81.61 13.73
N TYR A 528 -71.93 80.91 13.36
CA TYR A 528 -71.59 80.65 11.96
C TYR A 528 -72.55 79.64 11.32
N GLU A 529 -72.92 78.56 12.02
CA GLU A 529 -73.94 77.59 11.56
C GLU A 529 -75.33 78.24 11.46
N ASP A 530 -75.69 79.11 12.39
CA ASP A 530 -76.92 79.90 12.33
C ASP A 530 -76.89 80.88 11.14
N SER A 531 -75.73 81.43 10.78
CA SER A 531 -75.54 82.24 9.57
C SER A 531 -75.59 81.42 8.28
N LEU A 532 -75.09 80.17 8.32
CA LEU A 532 -75.13 79.24 7.18
C LEU A 532 -76.54 78.73 6.94
N THR A 533 -77.32 78.43 7.98
CA THR A 533 -78.73 78.04 7.87
C THR A 533 -79.62 79.23 7.45
N ALA A 534 -79.27 80.46 7.84
CA ALA A 534 -79.89 81.69 7.32
C ALA A 534 -79.51 81.99 5.84
N SER A 535 -78.36 81.52 5.36
CA SER A 535 -77.93 81.65 3.96
C SER A 535 -78.37 80.48 3.05
N SER A 536 -78.59 79.29 3.62
CA SER A 536 -79.02 78.07 2.93
C SER A 536 -80.53 78.04 2.61
N SER A 537 -81.31 79.01 3.10
CA SER A 537 -82.70 79.22 2.69
C SER A 537 -82.84 80.03 1.39
N ARG A 538 -81.72 80.31 0.68
CA ARG A 538 -81.72 81.05 -0.60
C ARG A 538 -80.88 80.42 -1.73
N SER A 539 -80.83 79.09 -1.86
CA SER A 539 -80.60 78.43 -3.17
C SER A 539 -80.78 76.90 -3.10
N LYS A 540 -82.03 76.46 -3.31
CA LYS A 540 -82.29 75.13 -3.90
C LYS A 540 -81.91 75.21 -5.38
N ILE A 541 -80.79 74.62 -5.79
CA ILE A 541 -80.66 74.01 -7.13
C ILE A 541 -79.95 72.67 -6.96
N SER A 542 -80.75 71.62 -7.14
CA SER A 542 -80.34 70.24 -7.31
C SER A 542 -79.46 70.10 -8.56
N SER A 543 -78.23 69.63 -8.42
CA SER A 543 -77.48 69.05 -9.53
C SER A 543 -76.95 67.67 -9.14
N ASP A 544 -77.52 66.66 -9.79
CA ASP A 544 -77.03 65.29 -9.85
C ASP A 544 -75.53 65.20 -10.13
N CYS A 545 -74.81 64.37 -9.39
CA CYS A 545 -73.68 63.61 -9.91
C CYS A 545 -73.37 62.36 -9.08
N LYS A 546 -73.86 61.24 -9.61
CA LYS A 546 -73.23 59.92 -9.78
C LYS A 546 -72.17 59.47 -8.77
N THR A 547 -72.54 58.39 -8.08
CA THR A 547 -71.70 57.33 -7.54
C THR A 547 -70.69 56.78 -8.55
N VAL A 548 -69.43 56.69 -8.15
CA VAL A 548 -68.44 55.78 -8.74
C VAL A 548 -67.96 54.84 -7.62
N GLN A 549 -68.34 53.57 -7.76
CA GLN A 549 -67.74 52.43 -7.07
C GLN A 549 -66.42 52.08 -7.76
N GLU A 550 -65.37 51.93 -6.98
CA GLU A 550 -64.11 51.24 -7.24
C GLU A 550 -63.71 50.67 -5.87
N ASN A 551 -63.23 49.46 -5.63
CA ASN A 551 -63.01 48.21 -6.36
C ASN A 551 -62.91 47.14 -5.24
N GLU A 552 -63.42 45.93 -5.47
CA GLU A 552 -62.86 44.71 -4.85
C GLU A 552 -62.07 43.96 -5.91
#